data_AF-F4SZ96-F1
#
_entry.id   AF-F4SZ96-F1
#
_cell.length_a   1.000
_cell.length_b   1.000
_cell.length_c   1.000
_cell.angle_alpha   90.00
_cell.angle_beta   90.00
_cell.angle_gamma   90.00
#
_symmetry.space_group_name_H-M   'P 1'
#
loop_
_entity.id
_entity.type
_entity.pdbx_description
1 polymer ?
#
loop_
_entity_poly.entity_id
_entity_poly.type
_entity_poly.pdbx_seq_one_letter_code
_entity_poly.pdbx_strand_id
1 'polypeptide(L)'
;MAMIKKTTEIDAILLNLNKAIDAHYQWLVSMFHSVVARDASKPEITDNHSYGLCQFGRWIDHLGPLDNDELPYVRLMDSAHQHMHNCGRELMLAIVENHWQDAHFDAFQEGLLSFTAALTDYKIYLLTVRSNMDVLTGLPGRRVLDESFDHQLRNAEPLNLYLMLLDIDRFKLVNDTYGHLIGDVVLRTLATYLASWTRDYETVYRYGGEEFIIIVKATNDEEACRAGVRICQLVDNHAITHSEGHINITVTAGVSRAFPEEPLDVVIGRADRAMYEGKQTGRNRCMFIDEQNVINRV
;
A
#
# COMPACT_ATOMS: atom_id res chain seq x y z
N MET A 1 -4.26 -0.40 11.50
CA MET A 1 -4.85 -0.44 10.15
C MET A 1 -3.73 -0.05 9.20
N ALA A 2 -3.45 -0.85 8.17
CA ALA A 2 -2.38 -0.55 7.22
C ALA A 2 -2.66 0.79 6.54
N MET A 3 -1.72 1.72 6.58
CA MET A 3 -1.81 2.93 5.78
C MET A 3 -1.42 2.53 4.36
N ILE A 4 -2.36 2.55 3.42
CA ILE A 4 -2.05 2.26 2.03
C ILE A 4 -1.21 3.42 1.49
N LYS A 5 0.11 3.26 1.50
CA LYS A 5 1.04 4.24 0.94
C LYS A 5 0.79 4.42 -0.55
N LYS A 6 0.80 5.67 -1.00
CA LYS A 6 0.72 5.96 -2.44
C LYS A 6 1.97 5.44 -3.15
N THR A 7 1.83 5.05 -4.41
CA THR A 7 2.97 4.57 -5.23
C THR A 7 4.16 5.53 -5.21
N THR A 8 3.90 6.84 -5.24
CA THR A 8 4.91 7.90 -5.17
C THR A 8 5.67 7.93 -3.84
N GLU A 9 5.01 7.60 -2.73
CA GLU A 9 5.63 7.53 -1.40
C GLU A 9 6.55 6.31 -1.30
N ILE A 10 6.12 5.16 -1.83
CA ILE A 10 6.95 3.96 -1.91
C ILE A 10 8.21 4.23 -2.75
N ASP A 11 8.06 4.88 -3.91
CA ASP A 11 9.18 5.25 -4.77
C ASP A 11 10.18 6.18 -4.08
N ALA A 12 9.70 7.14 -3.29
CA ALA A 12 10.55 8.03 -2.50
C ALA A 12 11.33 7.26 -1.41
N ILE A 13 10.71 6.27 -0.77
CA ILE A 13 11.38 5.42 0.22
C ILE A 13 12.46 4.55 -0.46
N LEU A 14 12.11 3.86 -1.55
CA LEU A 14 13.05 3.02 -2.31
C LEU A 14 14.28 3.80 -2.77
N LEU A 15 14.09 5.05 -3.21
CA LEU A 15 15.19 5.95 -3.56
C LEU A 15 16.12 6.22 -2.38
N ASN A 16 15.58 6.51 -1.19
CA ASN A 16 16.40 6.77 0.01
C ASN A 16 17.12 5.51 0.51
N LEU A 17 16.50 4.32 0.38
CA LEU A 17 17.17 3.05 0.67
C LEU A 17 18.36 2.80 -0.27
N ASN A 18 18.28 3.22 -1.54
CA ASN A 18 19.42 3.14 -2.47
C ASN A 18 20.50 4.17 -2.12
N LYS A 19 20.13 5.42 -1.79
CA LYS A 19 21.09 6.44 -1.31
C LYS A 19 21.85 5.96 -0.07
N ALA A 20 21.20 5.19 0.80
CA ALA A 20 21.86 4.60 1.97
C ALA A 20 23.01 3.67 1.57
N ILE A 21 22.83 2.83 0.55
CA ILE A 21 23.89 1.93 0.07
C ILE A 21 25.09 2.75 -0.44
N ASP A 22 24.84 3.75 -1.27
CA ASP A 22 25.89 4.61 -1.82
C ASP A 22 26.65 5.36 -0.71
N ALA A 23 25.91 5.91 0.27
CA ALA A 23 26.49 6.61 1.41
C ALA A 23 27.37 5.70 2.27
N HIS A 24 26.98 4.45 2.51
CA HIS A 24 27.76 3.53 3.33
C HIS A 24 28.97 2.94 2.57
N TYR A 25 28.94 2.86 1.24
CA TYR A 25 30.15 2.62 0.45
C TYR A 25 31.16 3.77 0.59
N GLN A 26 30.70 5.02 0.52
CA GLN A 26 31.57 6.19 0.74
C GLN A 26 32.13 6.22 2.16
N TRP A 27 31.33 5.84 3.15
CA TRP A 27 31.77 5.71 4.55
C TRP A 27 32.86 4.64 4.70
N LEU A 28 32.70 3.46 4.10
CA LEU A 28 33.71 2.41 4.09
C LEU A 28 35.03 2.85 3.44
N VAL A 29 34.96 3.52 2.27
CA VAL A 29 36.14 4.09 1.60
C VAL A 29 36.80 5.16 2.49
N SER A 30 36.00 5.95 3.21
CA SER A 30 36.50 6.97 4.14
C SER A 30 37.23 6.38 5.34
N MET A 31 36.76 5.25 5.89
CA MET A 31 37.47 4.48 6.91
C MET A 31 38.82 3.99 6.38
N PHE A 32 38.84 3.38 5.20
CA PHE A 32 40.08 2.90 4.59
C PHE A 32 41.09 4.02 4.34
N HIS A 33 40.66 5.16 3.79
CA HIS A 33 41.50 6.35 3.63
C HIS A 33 42.05 6.87 4.97
N SER A 34 41.22 6.90 6.02
CA SER A 34 41.64 7.32 7.36
C SER A 34 42.75 6.44 7.94
N VAL A 35 42.66 5.12 7.74
CA VAL A 35 43.72 4.18 8.14
C VAL A 35 45.02 4.45 7.38
N VAL A 36 44.94 4.61 6.05
CA VAL A 36 46.13 4.87 5.20
C VAL A 36 46.78 6.22 5.54
N ALA A 37 45.97 7.25 5.81
CA ALA A 37 46.43 8.57 6.21
C ALA A 37 46.94 8.64 7.66
N ARG A 38 46.73 7.58 8.46
CA ARG A 38 46.98 7.54 9.91
C ARG A 38 46.23 8.62 10.69
N ASP A 39 45.05 8.98 10.19
CA ASP A 39 44.13 9.93 10.81
C ASP A 39 42.76 9.30 10.98
N ALA A 40 42.56 8.70 12.16
CA ALA A 40 41.30 8.09 12.54
C ALA A 40 40.36 9.05 13.30
N SER A 41 40.69 10.35 13.40
CA SER A 41 39.97 11.31 14.23
C SER A 41 38.63 11.80 13.65
N LYS A 42 38.01 11.04 12.74
CA LYS A 42 36.75 11.42 12.10
C LYS A 42 35.56 11.07 13.00
N PRO A 43 34.81 12.06 13.52
CA PRO A 43 33.68 11.81 14.41
C PRO A 43 32.57 10.97 13.75
N GLU A 44 32.41 11.07 12.43
CA GLU A 44 31.47 10.28 11.62
C GLU A 44 31.76 8.77 11.64
N ILE A 45 32.91 8.36 12.18
CA ILE A 45 33.35 6.97 12.31
C ILE A 45 33.53 6.61 13.78
N THR A 46 34.23 7.45 14.55
CA THR A 46 34.65 7.09 15.92
C THR A 46 33.69 7.51 17.02
N ASP A 47 32.71 8.38 16.74
CA ASP A 47 31.74 8.82 17.75
C ASP A 47 30.84 7.66 18.21
N ASN A 48 30.48 7.64 19.49
CA ASN A 48 29.61 6.62 20.09
C ASN A 48 28.20 6.60 19.51
N HIS A 49 27.80 7.69 18.84
CA HIS A 49 26.53 7.88 18.19
C HIS A 49 26.70 8.19 16.70
N SER A 50 27.79 7.72 16.07
CA SER A 50 28.09 7.97 14.66
C SER A 50 26.97 7.54 13.70
N TYR A 51 26.20 6.52 14.06
CA TYR A 51 25.00 6.09 13.33
C TYR A 51 23.92 7.20 13.24
N GLY A 52 23.75 8.01 14.27
CA GLY A 52 22.81 9.16 14.26
C GLY A 52 23.34 10.36 13.46
N LEU A 53 24.65 10.41 13.22
CA LEU A 53 25.30 11.47 12.44
C LEU A 53 25.30 11.18 10.93
N CYS A 54 25.02 9.94 10.51
CA CYS A 54 24.97 9.60 9.09
C CYS A 54 23.64 10.08 8.46
N GLN A 55 23.62 10.22 7.12
CA GLN A 55 22.43 10.64 6.40
C GLN A 55 21.24 9.69 6.61
N PHE A 56 21.53 8.39 6.71
CA PHE A 56 20.52 7.35 6.85
C PHE A 56 19.89 7.33 8.24
N GLY A 57 20.68 7.42 9.32
CA GLY A 57 20.16 7.51 10.68
C GLY A 57 19.23 8.71 10.85
N ARG A 58 19.63 9.89 10.35
CA ARG A 58 18.73 11.06 10.31
C ARG A 58 17.47 10.80 9.51
N TRP A 59 17.54 10.08 8.39
CA TRP A 59 16.37 9.78 7.57
C TRP A 59 15.39 8.83 8.29
N ILE A 60 15.89 7.81 8.99
CA ILE A 60 15.08 6.90 9.82
C ILE A 60 14.25 7.69 10.84
N ASP A 61 14.87 8.63 11.55
CA ASP A 61 14.20 9.45 12.58
C ASP A 61 13.10 10.37 12.02
N HIS A 62 13.17 10.67 10.71
CA HIS A 62 12.20 11.49 9.99
C HIS A 62 11.25 10.66 9.13
N LEU A 63 11.29 9.32 9.21
CA LEU A 63 10.21 8.51 8.69
C LEU A 63 8.95 8.89 9.47
N GLY A 64 7.94 9.36 8.74
CA GLY A 64 6.64 9.69 9.31
C GLY A 64 5.98 8.49 10.00
N PRO A 65 4.73 8.63 10.47
CA PRO A 65 4.04 7.54 11.15
C PRO A 65 4.02 6.28 10.28
N LEU A 66 4.63 5.22 10.80
CA LEU A 66 4.64 3.89 10.18
C LEU A 66 3.41 3.11 10.67
N ASP A 67 2.84 2.29 9.81
CA ASP A 67 1.81 1.34 10.25
C ASP A 67 2.43 0.09 10.89
N ASN A 68 1.57 -0.77 11.45
CA ASN A 68 2.00 -1.97 12.17
C ASN A 68 2.66 -3.02 11.26
N ASP A 69 2.43 -2.97 9.95
CA ASP A 69 2.96 -3.95 9.01
C ASP A 69 4.40 -3.58 8.59
N GLU A 70 4.69 -2.28 8.51
CA GLU A 70 6.03 -1.77 8.16
C GLU A 70 6.99 -1.67 9.35
N LEU A 71 6.43 -1.44 10.54
CA LEU A 71 7.21 -1.18 11.75
C LEU A 71 8.26 -2.27 12.06
N PRO A 72 8.00 -3.59 11.88
CA PRO A 72 9.02 -4.61 12.09
C PRO A 72 10.24 -4.45 11.17
N TYR A 73 10.04 -4.11 9.90
CA TYR A 73 11.12 -3.95 8.93
C TYR A 73 12.01 -2.75 9.26
N VAL A 74 11.39 -1.61 9.59
CA VAL A 74 12.16 -0.41 9.94
C VAL A 74 12.96 -0.62 11.23
N ARG A 75 12.40 -1.30 12.24
CA ARG A 75 13.13 -1.64 13.46
C ARG A 75 14.31 -2.57 13.22
N LEU A 76 14.12 -3.60 12.39
CA LEU A 76 15.19 -4.54 12.03
C LEU A 76 16.36 -3.80 11.35
N MET A 77 16.02 -2.95 10.38
CA MET A 77 16.96 -2.14 9.63
C MET A 77 17.72 -1.14 10.51
N ASP A 78 17.02 -0.43 11.42
CA ASP A 78 17.65 0.49 12.36
C ASP A 78 18.60 -0.24 13.33
N SER A 79 18.18 -1.38 13.88
CA SER A 79 19.04 -2.19 14.75
C SER A 79 20.30 -2.70 14.03
N ALA A 80 20.16 -3.18 12.79
CA ALA A 80 21.29 -3.63 11.98
C ALA A 80 22.25 -2.48 11.62
N HIS A 81 21.69 -1.31 11.30
CA HIS A 81 22.46 -0.10 11.02
C HIS A 81 23.32 0.34 12.23
N GLN A 82 22.72 0.41 13.43
CA GLN A 82 23.44 0.73 14.66
C GLN A 82 24.56 -0.28 14.93
N HIS A 83 24.27 -1.58 14.77
CA HIS A 83 25.26 -2.63 14.96
C HIS A 83 26.45 -2.51 14.00
N MET A 84 26.20 -2.31 12.70
CA MET A 84 27.25 -2.10 11.69
C MET A 84 28.16 -0.92 12.04
N HIS A 85 27.58 0.22 12.44
CA HIS A 85 28.36 1.39 12.88
C HIS A 85 29.22 1.09 14.12
N ASN A 86 28.66 0.38 15.10
CA ASN A 86 29.41 -0.03 16.30
C ASN A 86 30.61 -0.92 15.93
N CYS A 87 30.42 -1.92 15.06
CA CYS A 87 31.52 -2.76 14.58
C CYS A 87 32.57 -1.94 13.82
N GLY A 88 32.17 -0.98 13.00
CA GLY A 88 33.08 -0.08 12.29
C GLY A 88 33.90 0.79 13.23
N ARG A 89 33.28 1.30 14.30
CA ARG A 89 33.98 2.05 15.36
C ARG A 89 35.00 1.18 16.09
N GLU A 90 34.58 0.01 16.59
CA GLU A 90 35.47 -0.93 17.30
C GLU A 90 36.66 -1.35 16.42
N LEU A 91 36.41 -1.65 15.15
CA LEU A 91 37.45 -1.98 14.18
C LEU A 91 38.47 -0.83 14.05
N MET A 92 37.99 0.40 13.88
CA MET A 92 38.87 1.56 13.71
C MET A 92 39.68 1.87 14.97
N LEU A 93 39.08 1.77 16.16
CA LEU A 93 39.79 1.93 17.42
C LEU A 93 40.88 0.85 17.58
N ALA A 94 40.56 -0.42 17.29
CA ALA A 94 41.51 -1.51 17.40
C ALA A 94 42.70 -1.39 16.41
N ILE A 95 42.46 -0.85 15.21
CA ILE A 95 43.53 -0.56 14.24
C ILE A 95 44.44 0.55 14.78
N VAL A 96 43.88 1.64 15.31
CA VAL A 96 44.63 2.80 15.81
C VAL A 96 45.45 2.46 17.05
N GLU A 97 44.86 1.70 17.97
CA GLU A 97 45.48 1.26 19.22
C GLU A 97 46.37 0.02 19.04
N ASN A 98 46.54 -0.45 17.80
CA ASN A 98 47.45 -1.52 17.41
C ASN A 98 47.14 -2.89 18.07
N HIS A 99 45.87 -3.19 18.33
CA HIS A 99 45.40 -4.46 18.90
C HIS A 99 44.32 -5.19 18.07
N TRP A 100 44.16 -4.79 16.80
CA TRP A 100 43.24 -5.44 15.86
C TRP A 100 43.51 -6.94 15.67
N GLN A 101 42.48 -7.65 15.24
CA GLN A 101 42.45 -9.09 14.97
C GLN A 101 41.52 -9.33 13.77
N ASP A 102 41.71 -10.42 13.03
CA ASP A 102 40.84 -10.81 11.90
C ASP A 102 39.36 -10.84 12.30
N ALA A 103 39.07 -11.26 13.54
CA ALA A 103 37.72 -11.26 14.11
C ALA A 103 37.02 -9.88 14.09
N HIS A 104 37.76 -8.76 14.14
CA HIS A 104 37.16 -7.42 14.03
C HIS A 104 36.67 -7.14 12.61
N PHE A 105 37.40 -7.60 11.58
CA PHE A 105 37.00 -7.48 10.19
C PHE A 105 35.81 -8.39 9.88
N ASP A 106 35.85 -9.63 10.37
CA ASP A 106 34.75 -10.59 10.21
C ASP A 106 33.46 -10.07 10.86
N ALA A 107 33.55 -9.54 12.09
CA ALA A 107 32.40 -8.95 12.79
C ALA A 107 31.85 -7.72 12.06
N PHE A 108 32.72 -6.85 11.53
CA PHE A 108 32.28 -5.72 10.72
C PHE A 108 31.61 -6.16 9.42
N GLN A 109 32.16 -7.16 8.74
CA GLN A 109 31.57 -7.74 7.54
C GLN A 109 30.21 -8.37 7.82
N GLU A 110 30.07 -9.10 8.93
CA GLU A 110 28.79 -9.67 9.37
C GLU A 110 27.74 -8.58 9.65
N GLY A 111 28.14 -7.50 10.34
CA GLY A 111 27.27 -6.35 10.57
C GLY A 111 26.84 -5.65 9.28
N LEU A 112 27.77 -5.46 8.33
CA LEU A 112 27.50 -4.87 7.02
C LEU A 112 26.54 -5.73 6.20
N LEU A 113 26.76 -7.05 6.15
CA LEU A 113 25.87 -7.98 5.46
C LEU A 113 24.48 -7.99 6.10
N SER A 114 24.40 -8.01 7.43
CA SER A 114 23.14 -7.93 8.18
C SER A 114 22.36 -6.65 7.86
N PHE A 115 23.04 -5.51 7.76
CA PHE A 115 22.42 -4.25 7.35
C PHE A 115 21.88 -4.32 5.91
N THR A 116 22.66 -4.84 4.97
CA THR A 116 22.19 -4.98 3.57
C THR A 116 21.03 -5.97 3.42
N ALA A 117 20.99 -7.03 4.24
CA ALA A 117 19.88 -7.98 4.30
C ALA A 117 18.60 -7.30 4.81
N ALA A 118 18.69 -6.55 5.93
CA ALA A 118 17.54 -5.82 6.47
C ALA A 118 16.97 -4.79 5.48
N LEU A 119 17.82 -4.09 4.74
CA LEU A 119 17.40 -3.20 3.64
C LEU A 119 16.69 -3.98 2.53
N THR A 120 17.19 -5.17 2.18
CA THR A 120 16.63 -6.01 1.12
C THR A 120 15.25 -6.52 1.49
N ASP A 121 15.06 -6.98 2.73
CA ASP A 121 13.76 -7.44 3.23
C ASP A 121 12.72 -6.31 3.15
N TYR A 122 13.08 -5.09 3.58
CA TYR A 122 12.16 -3.97 3.49
C TYR A 122 11.87 -3.57 2.04
N LYS A 123 12.86 -3.61 1.14
CA LYS A 123 12.65 -3.37 -0.31
C LYS A 123 11.69 -4.40 -0.91
N ILE A 124 11.85 -5.68 -0.60
CA ILE A 124 10.98 -6.75 -1.11
C ILE A 124 9.54 -6.53 -0.63
N TYR A 125 9.36 -6.21 0.64
CA TYR A 125 8.05 -5.85 1.19
C TYR A 125 7.42 -4.68 0.42
N LEU A 126 8.14 -3.57 0.27
CA LEU A 126 7.65 -2.37 -0.42
C LEU A 126 7.30 -2.64 -1.89
N LEU A 127 8.13 -3.42 -2.59
CA LEU A 127 7.87 -3.79 -3.99
C LEU A 127 6.66 -4.71 -4.11
N THR A 128 6.45 -5.61 -3.16
CA THR A 128 5.28 -6.48 -3.13
C THR A 128 4.00 -5.66 -2.93
N VAL A 129 3.98 -4.77 -1.94
CA VAL A 129 2.86 -3.85 -1.69
C VAL A 129 2.60 -2.98 -2.93
N ARG A 130 3.65 -2.40 -3.53
CA ARG A 130 3.53 -1.59 -4.74
C ARG A 130 2.99 -2.38 -5.93
N SER A 131 3.45 -3.62 -6.11
CA SER A 131 3.02 -4.46 -7.24
C SER A 131 1.54 -4.83 -7.18
N ASN A 132 0.96 -4.79 -5.98
CA ASN A 132 -0.45 -5.05 -5.75
C ASN A 132 -1.32 -3.79 -5.89
N MET A 133 -0.72 -2.62 -6.17
CA MET A 133 -1.46 -1.40 -6.51
C MET A 133 -1.71 -1.32 -8.03
N ASP A 134 -2.92 -0.95 -8.42
CA ASP A 134 -3.26 -0.75 -9.82
C ASP A 134 -2.62 0.53 -10.37
N VAL A 135 -1.78 0.38 -11.39
CA VAL A 135 -1.00 1.48 -11.98
C VAL A 135 -1.88 2.56 -12.60
N LEU A 136 -3.02 2.19 -13.18
CA LEU A 136 -3.89 3.15 -13.87
C LEU A 136 -4.60 4.07 -12.87
N THR A 137 -5.19 3.49 -11.82
CA THR A 137 -6.10 4.18 -10.90
C THR A 137 -5.46 4.59 -9.58
N GLY A 138 -4.35 3.96 -9.19
CA GLY A 138 -3.71 4.15 -7.89
C GLY A 138 -4.48 3.52 -6.73
N LEU A 139 -5.49 2.71 -7.00
CA LEU A 139 -6.22 1.92 -5.98
C LEU A 139 -5.51 0.59 -5.72
N PRO A 140 -5.70 -0.03 -4.54
CA PRO A 140 -5.31 -1.42 -4.33
C PRO A 140 -6.03 -2.34 -5.33
N GLY A 141 -5.29 -3.28 -5.91
CA GLY A 141 -5.84 -4.27 -6.84
C GLY A 141 -6.49 -5.45 -6.13
N ARG A 142 -7.09 -6.35 -6.91
CA ARG A 142 -7.70 -7.60 -6.45
C ARG A 142 -6.84 -8.39 -5.46
N ARG A 143 -5.54 -8.51 -5.71
CA ARG A 143 -4.63 -9.29 -4.86
C ARG A 143 -4.54 -8.75 -3.42
N VAL A 144 -4.60 -7.42 -3.23
CA VAL A 144 -4.62 -6.83 -1.88
C VAL A 144 -5.88 -7.26 -1.13
N LEU A 145 -7.04 -7.29 -1.82
CA LEU A 145 -8.28 -7.74 -1.22
C LEU A 145 -8.21 -9.23 -0.88
N ASP A 146 -7.75 -10.08 -1.80
CA ASP A 146 -7.60 -11.52 -1.60
C ASP A 146 -6.73 -11.84 -0.36
N GLU A 147 -5.61 -11.13 -0.17
CA GLU A 147 -4.68 -11.36 0.94
C GLU A 147 -5.17 -10.78 2.29
N SER A 148 -6.03 -9.76 2.27
CA SER A 148 -6.44 -9.02 3.49
C SER A 148 -7.87 -9.30 3.95
N PHE A 149 -8.74 -9.87 3.11
CA PHE A 149 -10.17 -10.01 3.39
C PHE A 149 -10.45 -10.79 4.68
N ASP A 150 -9.82 -11.95 4.87
CA ASP A 150 -9.99 -12.79 6.07
C ASP A 150 -9.66 -12.02 7.36
N HIS A 151 -8.62 -11.20 7.33
CA HIS A 151 -8.24 -10.34 8.45
C HIS A 151 -9.26 -9.21 8.66
N GLN A 152 -9.76 -8.59 7.59
CA GLN A 152 -10.79 -7.55 7.68
C GLN A 152 -12.10 -8.10 8.26
N LEU A 153 -12.51 -9.31 7.86
CA LEU A 153 -13.71 -9.99 8.35
C LEU A 153 -13.61 -10.33 9.84
N ARG A 154 -12.50 -10.91 10.29
CA ARG A 154 -12.27 -11.19 11.72
C ARG A 154 -12.27 -9.93 12.59
N ASN A 155 -11.82 -8.80 12.06
CA ASN A 155 -11.79 -7.51 12.77
C ASN A 155 -12.99 -6.61 12.45
N ALA A 156 -14.09 -7.18 11.96
CA ALA A 156 -15.32 -6.42 11.72
C ALA A 156 -16.09 -6.18 13.03
N GLU A 157 -16.05 -7.13 13.97
CA GLU A 157 -16.81 -7.07 15.22
C GLU A 157 -16.49 -5.82 16.05
N PRO A 158 -17.51 -5.19 16.68
CA PRO A 158 -18.90 -5.62 16.76
C PRO A 158 -19.78 -5.19 15.57
N LEU A 159 -19.19 -4.60 14.52
CA LEU A 159 -19.91 -4.23 13.30
C LEU A 159 -20.01 -5.40 12.32
N ASN A 160 -20.87 -5.19 11.32
CA ASN A 160 -21.07 -6.10 10.21
C ASN A 160 -20.22 -5.65 9.03
N LEU A 161 -19.63 -6.60 8.30
CA LEU A 161 -18.85 -6.33 7.09
C LEU A 161 -19.68 -6.62 5.85
N TYR A 162 -19.64 -5.72 4.87
CA TYR A 162 -20.33 -5.85 3.60
C TYR A 162 -19.36 -5.63 2.46
N LEU A 163 -19.61 -6.33 1.36
CA LEU A 163 -18.91 -6.14 0.10
C LEU A 163 -19.87 -5.46 -0.88
N MET A 164 -19.45 -4.30 -1.39
CA MET A 164 -20.14 -3.62 -2.48
C MET A 164 -19.32 -3.80 -3.76
N LEU A 165 -19.86 -4.52 -4.73
CA LEU A 165 -19.31 -4.64 -6.08
C LEU A 165 -19.96 -3.60 -6.99
N LEU A 166 -19.17 -2.86 -7.76
CA LEU A 166 -19.61 -1.86 -8.72
C LEU A 166 -19.05 -2.18 -10.09
N ASP A 167 -19.85 -2.03 -11.13
CA ASP A 167 -19.42 -2.15 -12.53
C ASP A 167 -20.00 -1.00 -13.37
N ILE A 168 -19.13 -0.35 -14.14
CA ILE A 168 -19.49 0.81 -14.98
C ILE A 168 -20.49 0.41 -16.06
N ASP A 169 -21.59 1.14 -16.14
CA ASP A 169 -22.63 0.83 -17.10
C ASP A 169 -22.21 1.18 -18.52
N ARG A 170 -22.09 0.14 -19.36
CA ARG A 170 -21.78 0.26 -20.80
C ARG A 170 -20.42 0.94 -21.06
N PHE A 171 -19.41 0.72 -20.24
CA PHE A 171 -18.08 1.32 -20.43
C PHE A 171 -17.46 0.99 -21.79
N LYS A 172 -17.74 -0.19 -22.35
CA LYS A 172 -17.34 -0.52 -23.73
C LYS A 172 -17.81 0.54 -24.73
N LEU A 173 -19.02 1.07 -24.59
CA LEU A 173 -19.52 2.15 -25.45
C LEU A 173 -18.70 3.43 -25.29
N VAL A 174 -18.23 3.74 -24.08
CA VAL A 174 -17.33 4.88 -23.84
C VAL A 174 -16.03 4.69 -24.60
N ASN A 175 -15.41 3.51 -24.50
CA ASN A 175 -14.19 3.19 -25.25
C ASN A 175 -14.41 3.23 -26.77
N ASP A 176 -15.50 2.65 -27.25
CA ASP A 176 -15.81 2.60 -28.68
C ASP A 176 -16.11 4.01 -29.25
N THR A 177 -16.64 4.93 -28.42
CA THR A 177 -17.01 6.29 -28.84
C THR A 177 -15.85 7.29 -28.74
N TYR A 178 -15.09 7.23 -27.65
CA TYR A 178 -14.08 8.25 -27.30
C TYR A 178 -12.63 7.72 -27.34
N GLY A 179 -12.44 6.42 -27.55
CA GLY A 179 -11.15 5.76 -27.52
C GLY A 179 -10.67 5.42 -26.11
N HIS A 180 -9.72 4.47 -26.04
CA HIS A 180 -9.20 3.95 -24.78
C HIS A 180 -8.53 5.01 -23.89
N LEU A 181 -7.91 6.05 -24.47
CA LEU A 181 -7.29 7.12 -23.67
C LEU A 181 -8.32 7.87 -22.82
N ILE A 182 -9.53 8.08 -23.35
CA ILE A 182 -10.62 8.72 -22.61
C ILE A 182 -11.26 7.72 -21.64
N GLY A 183 -11.36 6.44 -22.00
CA GLY A 183 -11.74 5.39 -21.05
C GLY A 183 -10.82 5.33 -19.82
N ASP A 184 -9.51 5.46 -20.03
CA ASP A 184 -8.51 5.52 -18.96
C ASP A 184 -8.69 6.77 -18.08
N VAL A 185 -9.07 7.92 -18.65
CA VAL A 185 -9.42 9.12 -17.87
C VAL A 185 -10.65 8.84 -17.01
N VAL A 186 -11.68 8.19 -17.58
CA VAL A 186 -12.89 7.80 -16.84
C VAL A 186 -12.56 6.93 -15.64
N LEU A 187 -11.72 5.90 -15.81
CA LEU A 187 -11.31 5.01 -14.72
C LEU A 187 -10.52 5.74 -13.64
N ARG A 188 -9.56 6.60 -14.03
CA ARG A 188 -8.78 7.41 -13.09
C ARG A 188 -9.65 8.36 -12.27
N THR A 189 -10.56 9.07 -12.94
CA THR A 189 -11.43 10.03 -12.27
C THR A 189 -12.43 9.33 -11.37
N LEU A 190 -13.07 8.24 -11.83
CA LEU A 190 -13.98 7.46 -11.00
C LEU A 190 -13.27 6.89 -9.77
N ALA A 191 -12.07 6.33 -9.92
CA ALA A 191 -11.28 5.84 -8.80
C ALA A 191 -11.01 6.93 -7.76
N THR A 192 -10.62 8.13 -8.22
CA THR A 192 -10.38 9.29 -7.36
C THR A 192 -11.67 9.71 -6.63
N TYR A 193 -12.79 9.75 -7.36
CA TYR A 193 -14.09 10.10 -6.80
C TYR A 193 -14.53 9.09 -5.73
N LEU A 194 -14.50 7.78 -6.05
CA LEU A 194 -14.86 6.73 -5.10
C LEU A 194 -14.02 6.82 -3.83
N ALA A 195 -12.70 6.94 -3.95
CA ALA A 195 -11.81 7.11 -2.79
C ALA A 195 -12.13 8.35 -1.94
N SER A 196 -12.57 9.45 -2.56
CA SER A 196 -12.98 10.68 -1.85
C SER A 196 -14.36 10.59 -1.21
N TRP A 197 -15.21 9.65 -1.66
CA TRP A 197 -16.59 9.48 -1.20
C TRP A 197 -16.76 8.36 -0.18
N THR A 198 -15.71 7.56 0.05
CA THR A 198 -15.62 6.52 1.08
C THR A 198 -14.90 7.04 2.32
N ARG A 199 -15.12 6.36 3.46
CA ARG A 199 -14.43 6.67 4.72
C ARG A 199 -13.03 6.04 4.71
N ASP A 200 -12.10 6.57 5.49
CA ASP A 200 -10.71 6.07 5.53
C ASP A 200 -10.59 4.57 5.89
N TYR A 201 -11.55 4.04 6.64
CA TYR A 201 -11.60 2.62 7.03
C TYR A 201 -12.38 1.73 6.05
N GLU A 202 -12.94 2.32 4.99
CA GLU A 202 -13.69 1.64 3.92
C GLU A 202 -12.86 1.70 2.65
N THR A 203 -12.02 0.68 2.44
CA THR A 203 -11.08 0.67 1.32
C THR A 203 -11.80 0.39 0.00
N VAL A 204 -11.45 1.17 -1.03
CA VAL A 204 -11.87 0.97 -2.42
C VAL A 204 -10.79 0.20 -3.16
N TYR A 205 -11.18 -0.84 -3.89
CA TYR A 205 -10.30 -1.70 -4.67
C TYR A 205 -10.68 -1.63 -6.15
N ARG A 206 -9.69 -1.68 -7.04
CA ARG A 206 -9.93 -2.00 -8.46
C ARG A 206 -9.88 -3.52 -8.62
N TYR A 207 -11.04 -4.15 -8.71
CA TYR A 207 -11.15 -5.61 -8.76
C TYR A 207 -10.94 -6.16 -10.17
N GLY A 208 -11.44 -5.44 -11.19
CA GLY A 208 -11.38 -5.83 -12.59
C GLY A 208 -11.11 -4.65 -13.52
N GLY A 209 -11.37 -4.83 -14.81
CA GLY A 209 -11.13 -3.80 -15.84
C GLY A 209 -11.97 -2.54 -15.60
N GLU A 210 -13.27 -2.74 -15.38
CA GLU A 210 -14.30 -1.72 -15.10
C GLU A 210 -15.03 -1.94 -13.77
N GLU A 211 -14.51 -2.86 -12.95
CA GLU A 211 -15.12 -3.32 -11.70
C GLU A 211 -14.36 -2.80 -10.49
N PHE A 212 -15.10 -2.31 -9.50
CA PHE A 212 -14.59 -1.81 -8.22
C PHE A 212 -15.26 -2.54 -7.06
N ILE A 213 -14.51 -2.77 -5.99
CA ILE A 213 -15.06 -3.28 -4.73
C ILE A 213 -14.85 -2.25 -3.63
N ILE A 214 -15.86 -2.06 -2.78
CA ILE A 214 -15.75 -1.29 -1.55
C ILE A 214 -16.08 -2.20 -0.37
N ILE A 215 -15.20 -2.25 0.63
CA ILE A 215 -15.48 -2.92 1.90
C ILE A 215 -16.12 -1.92 2.85
N VAL A 216 -17.36 -2.20 3.24
CA VAL A 216 -18.18 -1.32 4.08
C VAL A 216 -18.35 -1.97 5.46
N LYS A 217 -18.21 -1.18 6.52
CA LYS A 217 -18.52 -1.61 7.90
C LYS A 217 -19.73 -0.83 8.41
N ALA A 218 -20.80 -1.53 8.74
CA ALA A 218 -22.06 -0.93 9.16
C ALA A 218 -22.72 -1.73 10.29
N THR A 219 -23.70 -1.13 11.00
CA THR A 219 -24.37 -1.81 12.11
C THR A 219 -25.48 -2.77 11.67
N ASN A 220 -26.08 -2.52 10.51
CA ASN A 220 -27.17 -3.29 9.91
C ASN A 220 -27.14 -3.17 8.38
N ASP A 221 -28.04 -3.90 7.72
CA ASP A 221 -28.07 -4.03 6.27
C ASP A 221 -28.55 -2.73 5.61
N GLU A 222 -29.46 -2.00 6.25
CA GLU A 222 -29.99 -0.72 5.75
C GLU A 222 -28.91 0.36 5.68
N GLU A 223 -27.99 0.40 6.65
CA GLU A 223 -26.85 1.31 6.62
C GLU A 223 -25.88 1.04 5.48
N ALA A 224 -25.58 -0.24 5.21
CA ALA A 224 -24.75 -0.65 4.07
C ALA A 224 -25.43 -0.32 2.74
N CYS A 225 -26.72 -0.62 2.64
CA CYS A 225 -27.58 -0.27 1.51
C CYS A 225 -27.58 1.24 1.21
N ARG A 226 -27.71 2.07 2.24
CA ARG A 226 -27.64 3.54 2.11
C ARG A 226 -26.27 4.02 1.62
N ALA A 227 -25.19 3.39 2.06
CA ALA A 227 -23.85 3.68 1.52
C ALA A 227 -23.78 3.36 0.03
N GLY A 228 -24.29 2.19 -0.38
CA GLY A 228 -24.30 1.76 -1.77
C GLY A 228 -25.11 2.67 -2.70
N VAL A 229 -26.35 2.99 -2.35
CA VAL A 229 -27.21 3.90 -3.12
C VAL A 229 -26.59 5.29 -3.25
N ARG A 230 -26.03 5.81 -2.16
CA ARG A 230 -25.35 7.12 -2.16
C ARG A 230 -24.20 7.15 -3.15
N ILE A 231 -23.37 6.11 -3.20
CA ILE A 231 -22.25 6.04 -4.14
C ILE A 231 -22.76 6.01 -5.59
N CYS A 232 -23.77 5.20 -5.92
CA CYS A 232 -24.34 5.19 -7.27
C CYS A 232 -24.88 6.58 -7.67
N GLN A 233 -25.58 7.26 -6.77
CA GLN A 233 -26.08 8.62 -6.99
C GLN A 233 -24.95 9.63 -7.17
N LEU A 234 -23.86 9.52 -6.40
CA LEU A 234 -22.71 10.41 -6.55
C LEU A 234 -22.05 10.23 -7.91
N VAL A 235 -21.89 8.98 -8.40
CA VAL A 235 -21.37 8.72 -9.74
C VAL A 235 -22.24 9.36 -10.82
N ASP A 236 -23.56 9.16 -10.77
CA ASP A 236 -24.51 9.72 -11.74
C ASP A 236 -24.51 11.26 -11.76
N ASN A 237 -24.36 11.88 -10.59
CA ASN A 237 -24.39 13.34 -10.42
C ASN A 237 -23.05 14.05 -10.71
N HIS A 238 -21.95 13.32 -10.94
CA HIS A 238 -20.65 13.92 -11.17
C HIS A 238 -20.10 13.50 -12.53
N ALA A 239 -20.30 14.36 -13.54
CA ALA A 239 -19.71 14.18 -14.85
C ALA A 239 -18.17 14.16 -14.78
N ILE A 240 -17.55 13.38 -15.66
CA ILE A 240 -16.11 13.27 -15.78
C ILE A 240 -15.63 14.23 -16.86
N THR A 241 -14.79 15.18 -16.48
CA THR A 241 -14.15 16.14 -17.39
C THR A 241 -12.95 15.50 -18.08
N HIS A 242 -12.85 15.68 -19.38
CA HIS A 242 -11.69 15.32 -20.20
C HIS A 242 -11.34 16.47 -21.16
N SER A 243 -10.31 16.29 -22.00
CA SER A 243 -9.79 17.36 -22.87
C SER A 243 -10.82 17.96 -23.84
N GLU A 244 -11.82 17.19 -24.26
CA GLU A 244 -12.81 17.60 -25.27
C GLU A 244 -14.20 17.91 -24.68
N GLY A 245 -14.38 17.83 -23.35
CA GLY A 245 -15.67 18.11 -22.72
C GLY A 245 -15.96 17.26 -21.48
N HIS A 246 -17.21 16.82 -21.36
CA HIS A 246 -17.73 16.07 -20.22
C HIS A 246 -18.40 14.77 -20.65
N ILE A 247 -18.19 13.71 -19.89
CA ILE A 247 -18.87 12.41 -20.06
C ILE A 247 -19.63 12.08 -18.78
N ASN A 248 -20.92 11.81 -18.91
CA ASN A 248 -21.71 11.21 -17.84
C ASN A 248 -21.61 9.70 -17.89
N ILE A 249 -21.38 9.09 -16.73
CA ILE A 249 -21.41 7.64 -16.56
C ILE A 249 -22.32 7.29 -15.40
N THR A 250 -22.77 6.03 -15.36
CA THR A 250 -23.46 5.46 -14.22
C THR A 250 -22.81 4.13 -13.85
N VAL A 251 -23.11 3.63 -12.66
CA VAL A 251 -22.70 2.30 -12.21
C VAL A 251 -23.91 1.51 -11.75
N THR A 252 -23.83 0.20 -11.94
CA THR A 252 -24.72 -0.72 -11.24
C THR A 252 -23.92 -1.40 -10.14
N ALA A 253 -24.48 -1.45 -8.94
CA ALA A 253 -23.84 -2.06 -7.79
C ALA A 253 -24.64 -3.22 -7.20
N GLY A 254 -23.93 -4.20 -6.67
CA GLY A 254 -24.46 -5.29 -5.85
C GLY A 254 -23.81 -5.28 -4.46
N VAL A 255 -24.62 -5.26 -3.42
CA VAL A 255 -24.19 -5.28 -2.01
C VAL A 255 -24.55 -6.63 -1.40
N SER A 256 -23.58 -7.25 -0.72
CA SER A 256 -23.79 -8.49 0.02
C SER A 256 -23.16 -8.41 1.41
N ARG A 257 -23.82 -9.03 2.39
CA ARG A 257 -23.29 -9.21 3.74
C ARG A 257 -22.19 -10.26 3.75
N ALA A 258 -21.03 -10.02 4.34
CA ALA A 258 -20.05 -11.07 4.63
C ALA A 258 -20.39 -11.71 5.99
N PHE A 259 -20.66 -13.01 6.00
CA PHE A 259 -20.86 -13.77 7.25
C PHE A 259 -19.51 -14.27 7.78
N PRO A 260 -19.41 -14.52 9.10
CA PRO A 260 -18.17 -15.03 9.69
C PRO A 260 -17.65 -16.28 8.97
N GLU A 261 -16.34 -16.31 8.74
CA GLU A 261 -15.62 -17.43 8.10
C GLU A 261 -15.98 -17.71 6.63
N GLU A 262 -16.82 -16.88 5.98
CA GLU A 262 -17.04 -17.01 4.54
C GLU A 262 -15.77 -16.65 3.75
N PRO A 263 -15.38 -17.46 2.75
CA PRO A 263 -14.31 -17.09 1.84
C PRO A 263 -14.77 -15.98 0.88
N LEU A 264 -13.81 -15.16 0.43
CA LEU A 264 -14.07 -13.98 -0.38
C LEU A 264 -14.85 -14.27 -1.66
N ASP A 265 -14.57 -15.38 -2.33
CA ASP A 265 -15.21 -15.80 -3.59
C ASP A 265 -16.72 -16.05 -3.43
N VAL A 266 -17.15 -16.58 -2.29
CA VAL A 266 -18.58 -16.76 -1.97
C VAL A 266 -19.29 -15.42 -1.82
N VAL A 267 -18.66 -14.46 -1.11
CA VAL A 267 -19.22 -13.12 -0.89
C VAL A 267 -19.30 -12.33 -2.20
N ILE A 268 -18.26 -12.41 -3.03
CA ILE A 268 -18.22 -11.80 -4.36
C ILE A 268 -19.27 -12.43 -5.27
N GLY A 269 -19.39 -13.76 -5.29
CA GLY A 269 -20.41 -14.44 -6.10
C GLY A 269 -21.83 -14.01 -5.74
N ARG A 270 -22.11 -13.72 -4.48
CA ARG A 270 -23.39 -13.14 -4.03
C ARG A 270 -23.57 -11.69 -4.49
N ALA A 271 -22.55 -10.85 -4.33
CA ALA A 271 -22.59 -9.46 -4.79
C ALA A 271 -22.76 -9.35 -6.32
N ASP A 272 -22.07 -10.21 -7.07
CA ASP A 272 -22.19 -10.30 -8.53
C ASP A 272 -23.61 -10.67 -8.98
N ARG A 273 -24.23 -11.67 -8.33
CA ARG A 273 -25.64 -12.02 -8.59
C ARG A 273 -26.58 -10.82 -8.40
N ALA A 274 -26.41 -10.07 -7.33
CA ALA A 274 -27.19 -8.85 -7.07
C ALA A 274 -26.94 -7.79 -8.17
N MET A 275 -25.68 -7.53 -8.50
CA MET A 275 -25.30 -6.56 -9.52
C MET A 275 -25.84 -6.93 -10.91
N TYR A 276 -25.75 -8.21 -11.29
CA TYR A 276 -26.22 -8.73 -12.56
C TYR A 276 -27.73 -8.50 -12.74
N GLU A 277 -28.54 -8.78 -11.71
CA GLU A 277 -29.97 -8.48 -11.74
C GLU A 277 -30.24 -6.97 -11.87
N GLY A 278 -29.43 -6.13 -11.23
CA GLY A 278 -29.48 -4.68 -11.41
C GLY A 278 -29.26 -4.25 -12.86
N LYS A 279 -28.30 -4.90 -13.55
CA LYS A 279 -28.02 -4.63 -14.97
C LYS A 279 -29.16 -5.07 -15.88
N GLN A 280 -29.84 -6.18 -15.55
CA GLN A 280 -31.02 -6.66 -16.28
C GLN A 280 -32.23 -5.75 -16.08
N THR A 281 -32.43 -5.24 -14.87
CA THR A 281 -33.61 -4.43 -14.52
C THR A 281 -33.48 -2.96 -14.90
N GLY A 282 -32.34 -2.54 -15.47
CA GLY A 282 -32.19 -1.25 -16.14
C GLY A 282 -31.05 -0.36 -15.68
N ARG A 283 -30.04 -0.89 -14.96
CA ARG A 283 -28.79 -0.17 -14.63
C ARG A 283 -28.98 1.06 -13.73
N ASN A 284 -27.89 1.79 -13.44
CA ASN A 284 -27.85 2.97 -12.56
C ASN A 284 -28.61 2.77 -11.24
N ARG A 285 -28.20 1.75 -10.47
CA ARG A 285 -28.87 1.35 -9.22
C ARG A 285 -27.98 0.55 -8.32
N CYS A 286 -28.39 0.45 -7.07
CA CYS A 286 -27.83 -0.48 -6.09
C CYS A 286 -28.82 -1.61 -5.85
N MET A 287 -28.33 -2.84 -5.85
CA MET A 287 -29.07 -4.05 -5.51
C MET A 287 -28.48 -4.65 -4.24
N PHE A 288 -29.29 -5.31 -3.42
CA PHE A 288 -28.87 -5.99 -2.21
C PHE A 288 -29.36 -7.44 -2.24
N ILE A 289 -28.52 -8.36 -1.79
CA ILE A 289 -28.88 -9.77 -1.59
C ILE A 289 -28.89 -10.09 -0.09
N ASP A 290 -30.06 -10.48 0.39
CA ASP A 290 -30.30 -10.77 1.81
C ASP A 290 -29.78 -12.17 2.22
N GLU A 291 -29.94 -12.52 3.50
CA GLU A 291 -29.54 -13.82 4.04
C GLU A 291 -30.32 -15.01 3.45
N GLN A 292 -31.49 -14.76 2.84
CA GLN A 292 -32.29 -15.76 2.15
C GLN A 292 -31.89 -15.92 0.68
N ASN A 293 -30.86 -15.19 0.23
CA ASN A 293 -30.42 -15.09 -1.16
C ASN A 293 -31.49 -14.50 -2.10
N VAL A 294 -32.37 -13.65 -1.58
CA VAL A 294 -33.34 -12.88 -2.36
C VAL A 294 -32.74 -11.52 -2.67
N ILE A 295 -32.86 -11.12 -3.94
CA ILE A 295 -32.31 -9.86 -4.43
C ILE A 295 -33.41 -8.80 -4.41
N ASN A 296 -33.11 -7.67 -3.79
CA ASN A 296 -34.00 -6.52 -3.74
C ASN A 296 -33.29 -5.29 -4.28
N ARG A 297 -34.05 -4.42 -4.93
CA ARG A 297 -33.57 -3.07 -5.25
C ARG A 297 -33.57 -2.24 -3.98
N VAL A 298 -32.47 -1.53 -3.74
CA VAL A 298 -32.31 -0.57 -2.66
C VAL A 298 -32.81 0.81 -3.05
#